data_AF-A0A6G8NV54-F1
#
_entry.id   AF-A0A6G8NV54-F1
#
_cell.length_a   1.000
_cell.length_b   1.000
_cell.length_c   1.000
_cell.angle_alpha   90.00
_cell.angle_beta   90.00
_cell.angle_gamma   90.00
#
_symmetry.space_group_name_H-M   'P 1'
#
loop_
_entity.id
_entity.type
_entity.pdbx_description
1 polymer ?
#
loop_
_entity_poly.entity_id
_entity_poly.type
_entity_poly.pdbx_seq_one_letter_code
_entity_poly.pdbx_strand_id
1 'polypeptide(L)' 'MDSLFDLLEKLDDAKIHYTLSRNRLDTVLVSVTVVGMRIEIDVFRDGHSEICIFSGSEGEAGGLDLLDEIIRNNRD' A
#
# COMPACT_ATOMS: atom_id res chain seq x y z
N MET A 1 12.64 17.13 -5.40
CA MET A 1 12.11 16.75 -4.08
C MET A 1 10.63 16.62 -4.36
N ASP A 2 10.16 15.39 -4.54
CA ASP A 2 8.81 15.18 -5.03
C ASP A 2 7.87 15.33 -3.84
N SER A 3 7.05 16.37 -3.88
CA SER A 3 6.00 16.60 -2.89
C SER A 3 4.90 15.54 -3.02
N LEU A 4 4.02 15.48 -2.02
CA LEU A 4 2.82 14.63 -2.11
C LEU A 4 2.07 14.86 -3.43
N PHE A 5 1.85 16.12 -3.82
CA PHE A 5 1.12 16.45 -5.04
C PHE A 5 1.85 15.99 -6.31
N ASP A 6 3.18 16.08 -6.37
CA ASP A 6 3.96 15.57 -7.51
C ASP A 6 3.80 14.05 -7.66
N LEU A 7 3.71 13.32 -6.54
CA LEU A 7 3.41 11.89 -6.55
C LEU A 7 1.98 11.62 -7.03
N LEU A 8 0.99 12.39 -6.56
CA LEU A 8 -0.41 12.21 -6.95
C LEU A 8 -0.61 12.48 -8.45
N GLU A 9 -0.01 13.54 -8.98
CA GLU A 9 -0.05 13.86 -10.42
C GLU A 9 0.53 12.71 -11.26
N LYS A 10 1.65 12.11 -10.84
CA LYS A 10 2.23 10.95 -11.53
C LYS A 10 1.30 9.74 -11.53
N LEU A 11 0.59 9.49 -10.42
CA LEU A 11 -0.38 8.40 -10.32
C LEU A 11 -1.61 8.67 -11.20
N ASP A 12 -2.11 9.92 -11.18
CA ASP A 12 -3.24 10.35 -12.00
C ASP A 12 -2.95 10.26 -13.51
N ASP A 13 -1.77 10.73 -13.93
CA ASP A 13 -1.30 10.63 -15.33
C ASP A 13 -1.19 9.17 -15.80
N ALA A 14 -0.76 8.28 -14.89
CA ALA A 14 -0.68 6.84 -15.13
C ALA A 14 -2.05 6.12 -15.01
N LYS A 15 -3.11 6.82 -14.60
CA LYS A 15 -4.44 6.27 -14.30
C LYS A 15 -4.40 5.16 -13.24
N ILE A 16 -3.48 5.30 -12.28
CA ILE A 16 -3.33 4.38 -11.16
C ILE A 16 -4.16 4.93 -9.99
N HIS A 17 -5.19 4.19 -9.60
CA HIS A 17 -6.03 4.58 -8.47
C HIS A 17 -5.29 4.42 -7.13
N TYR A 18 -5.51 5.39 -6.24
CA TYR A 18 -4.94 5.40 -4.90
C TYR A 18 -5.96 5.86 -3.86
N THR A 19 -5.69 5.57 -2.60
CA THR A 19 -6.37 6.15 -1.45
C THR A 19 -5.37 6.86 -0.55
N LEU A 20 -5.81 7.95 0.08
CA LEU A 20 -5.01 8.70 1.05
C LEU A 20 -5.54 8.41 2.45
N SER A 21 -4.63 8.11 3.37
CA SER A 21 -4.95 7.97 4.79
C SER A 21 -3.90 8.67 5.64
N ARG A 22 -4.31 9.11 6.84
CA ARG A 22 -3.43 9.75 7.80
C ARG A 22 -3.46 8.96 9.10
N ASN A 23 -2.57 7.98 9.20
CA ASN A 23 -2.50 7.06 10.33
C ASN A 23 -1.44 7.49 11.37
N ARG A 24 -0.47 8.32 10.97
CA ARG A 24 0.58 8.91 11.81
C ARG A 24 0.56 10.43 11.65
N LEU A 25 1.04 11.15 12.66
CA LEU A 25 0.97 12.62 12.66
C LEU A 25 1.80 13.27 11.55
N ASP A 26 2.93 12.66 11.19
CA ASP A 26 3.95 13.25 10.31
C ASP A 26 3.98 12.66 8.90
N THR A 27 3.07 11.72 8.58
CA THR A 27 2.99 11.11 7.25
C THR A 27 1.57 11.16 6.68
N VAL A 28 1.49 11.16 5.35
CA VAL A 28 0.30 10.76 4.60
C VAL A 28 0.64 9.44 3.92
N LEU A 29 -0.15 8.40 4.20
CA LEU A 29 -0.04 7.12 3.52
C LEU A 29 -0.83 7.19 2.21
N VAL A 30 -0.12 6.99 1.10
CA VAL A 30 -0.70 6.75 -0.23
C VAL A 30 -0.74 5.25 -0.46
N SER A 31 -1.93 4.67 -0.43
CA SER A 31 -2.14 3.24 -0.70
C SER A 31 -2.54 3.05 -2.15
N VAL A 32 -1.76 2.26 -2.88
CA VAL A 32 -1.93 1.96 -4.30
C VAL A 32 -2.13 0.46 -4.46
N THR A 33 -3.10 0.07 -5.30
CA THR A 33 -3.29 -1.33 -5.69
C THR A 33 -3.18 -1.45 -7.20
N VAL A 34 -2.31 -2.33 -7.66
CA VAL A 34 -2.23 -2.78 -9.06
C VAL A 34 -2.26 -4.30 -9.08
N VAL A 35 -2.47 -4.89 -10.26
CA VAL A 35 -2.52 -6.36 -10.44
C VAL A 35 -1.31 -7.02 -9.78
N GLY A 36 -1.58 -7.92 -8.83
CA GLY A 36 -0.56 -8.66 -8.07
C GLY A 36 0.30 -7.85 -7.09
N MET A 37 0.03 -6.55 -6.89
CA MET A 37 0.82 -5.72 -5.97
C MET A 37 -0.05 -4.73 -5.17
N ARG A 38 0.17 -4.70 -3.86
CA ARG A 38 -0.20 -3.57 -3.01
C ARG A 38 1.06 -2.76 -2.71
N ILE A 39 1.00 -1.46 -2.89
CA ILE A 39 2.10 -0.54 -2.64
C ILE A 39 1.62 0.46 -1.59
N GLU A 40 2.43 0.64 -0.56
CA GLU A 40 2.20 1.61 0.51
C GLU A 40 3.33 2.63 0.48
N ILE A 41 2.99 3.91 0.31
CA ILE A 41 3.95 5.01 0.24
C ILE A 41 3.66 5.98 1.39
N ASP A 42 4.53 5.99 2.39
CA ASP A 42 4.48 6.97 3.47
C ASP A 42 5.20 8.24 3.02
N VAL A 43 4.45 9.31 2.77
CA VAL A 43 5.01 10.63 2.40
C VAL A 43 5.11 11.48 3.67
N PHE A 44 6.34 11.83 4.05
CA PHE A 44 6.64 12.62 5.25
C PHE A 44 6.51 14.11 4.98
N ARG A 45 6.27 14.88 6.06
CA ARG A 45 6.16 16.34 6.01
C ARG A 45 7.38 17.03 5.38
N ASP A 46 8.57 16.47 5.53
CA ASP A 46 9.82 17.00 4.98
C ASP A 46 10.05 16.62 3.51
N GLY A 47 9.10 15.93 2.88
CA GLY A 47 9.17 15.47 1.49
C GLY A 47 9.92 14.16 1.30
N HIS A 48 10.39 13.51 2.37
CA HIS A 48 10.88 12.14 2.30
C HIS A 48 9.72 11.17 2.00
N SER A 49 10.01 10.04 1.36
CA SER A 49 9.03 8.98 1.15
C SER A 49 9.65 7.61 1.44
N GLU A 50 8.91 6.78 2.15
CA GLU A 50 9.21 5.36 2.34
C GLU A 50 8.21 4.52 1.53
N ILE A 51 8.69 3.50 0.82
CA ILE A 51 7.87 2.67 -0.08
C ILE A 51 7.97 1.21 0.34
N CYS A 52 6.81 0.61 0.62
CA CYS A 52 6.65 -0.82 0.87
C CYS A 52 5.88 -1.46 -0.29
N ILE A 53 6.43 -2.53 -0.88
CA ILE A 53 5.78 -3.29 -1.95
C ILE A 53 5.43 -4.68 -1.42
N PHE A 54 4.15 -5.01 -1.48
CA PHE A 54 3.61 -6.32 -1.14
C PHE A 54 3.17 -7.01 -2.43
N SER A 55 3.94 -8.01 -2.85
CA SER A 55 3.67 -8.77 -4.08
C SER A 55 2.89 -10.05 -3.77
N GLY A 56 1.98 -10.43 -4.66
CA GLY A 56 1.18 -11.64 -4.56
C GLY A 56 0.72 -12.14 -5.94
N SER A 57 0.00 -13.26 -5.93
CA SER A 57 -0.67 -13.81 -7.12
C SER A 57 -2.16 -13.49 -7.06
N GLU A 58 -2.80 -13.27 -8.21
CA GLU A 58 -4.27 -13.16 -8.30
C GLU A 58 -4.98 -14.52 -8.29
N GLY A 59 -4.22 -15.61 -8.36
CA GLY A 59 -4.76 -16.95 -8.23
C GLY A 59 -5.34 -17.21 -6.84
N GLU A 60 -6.25 -18.17 -6.77
CA GLU A 60 -6.76 -18.67 -5.49
C GLU A 60 -5.58 -19.18 -4.64
N ALA A 61 -5.36 -18.55 -3.48
CA ALA A 61 -4.29 -18.95 -2.57
C ALA A 61 -4.63 -20.22 -1.78
N GLY A 62 -5.92 -20.50 -1.57
CA GLY A 62 -6.41 -21.64 -0.80
C GLY A 62 -7.84 -21.44 -0.32
N GLY A 63 -8.32 -22.40 0.49
CA GLY A 63 -9.65 -22.36 1.11
C GLY A 63 -9.64 -21.88 2.57
N LEU A 64 -10.74 -22.13 3.28
CA LEU A 64 -10.90 -21.73 4.69
C LEU A 64 -9.83 -22.32 5.61
N ASP A 65 -9.33 -23.53 5.34
CA ASP A 65 -8.29 -24.17 6.15
C ASP A 65 -6.99 -23.33 6.18
N LEU A 66 -6.62 -22.72 5.04
CA LEU A 66 -5.46 -21.82 4.96
C LEU A 66 -5.70 -20.55 5.78
N LEU A 67 -6.92 -19.99 5.72
CA LEU A 67 -7.27 -18.82 6.51
C LEU A 67 -7.21 -19.13 8.01
N ASP A 68 -7.74 -20.27 8.44
CA ASP A 68 -7.70 -20.71 9.84
C ASP A 68 -6.27 -20.93 10.33
N GLU A 69 -5.38 -21.47 9.48
CA GLU A 69 -3.96 -21.59 9.79
C GLU A 69 -3.30 -20.22 9.96
N ILE A 70 -3.53 -19.27 9.04
CA ILE A 70 -3.01 -17.91 9.14
C ILE A 70 -3.50 -17.24 10.43
N ILE A 71 -4.79 -17.35 10.75
CA ILE A 71 -5.36 -16.79 11.99
C ILE A 71 -4.68 -17.41 13.22
N ARG A 72 -4.49 -18.73 13.24
CA ARG A 72 -3.88 -19.44 14.37
C ARG A 72 -2.43 -19.03 14.58
N ASN A 73 -1.66 -18.88 13.51
CA ASN A 73 -0.24 -18.52 13.57
C ASN A 73 0.01 -17.05 13.95
N ASN A 74 -1.03 -16.20 13.90
CA ASN A 74 -0.96 -14.78 14.27
C ASN A 74 -1.80 -14.44 15.52
N ARG A 75 -2.21 -15.46 16.28
CA ARG A 75 -2.71 -15.27 17.65
C ARG A 75 -1.51 -15.37 18.59
N ASP A 76 -1.27 -14.31 19.36
CA ASP A 76 -0.23 -14.22 20.38
C ASP A 76 -0.20 -15.42 21.33
#